data_AF-A0ABD0QWL9-F1
#
_entry.id   AF-A0ABD0QWL9-F1
#
_cell.length_a   1.000
_cell.length_b   1.000
_cell.length_c   1.000
_cell.angle_alpha   90.00
_cell.angle_beta   90.00
_cell.angle_gamma   90.00
#
_symmetry.space_group_name_H-M   'P 1'
#
loop_
_entity.id
_entity.type
_entity.pdbx_description
1 polymer ?
#
loop_
_entity_poly.entity_id
_entity_poly.type
_entity_poly.pdbx_seq_one_letter_code
_entity_poly.pdbx_strand_id
1 'polypeptide(L)' 'VVYLQQAEVNREKVSPMHQSSIDGVEDMSTLAELHEAAIMHNLHQRYQKDNIY' A
#
# COMPACT_ATOMS: atom_id res chain seq x y z
N VAL A 1 -1.77 13.92 -7.69
CA VAL A 1 -2.15 14.12 -6.27
C VAL A 1 -3.66 14.06 -6.19
N VAL A 2 -4.21 13.07 -5.50
CA VAL A 2 -5.66 13.00 -5.22
C VAL A 2 -5.93 13.96 -4.06
N TYR A 3 -6.80 14.94 -4.26
CA TYR A 3 -7.21 15.86 -3.20
C TYR A 3 -8.48 15.31 -2.55
N LEU A 4 -8.40 14.97 -1.27
CA LEU A 4 -9.56 14.60 -0.47
C LEU A 4 -10.06 15.83 0.28
N GLN A 5 -11.37 16.09 0.23
CA GLN A 5 -11.97 17.09 1.11
C GLN A 5 -11.85 16.61 2.55
N GLN A 6 -11.29 17.43 3.44
CA GLN A 6 -11.02 17.02 4.82
C GLN A 6 -12.28 16.66 5.62
N ALA A 7 -13.44 17.17 5.21
CA ALA A 7 -14.74 16.80 5.78
C ALA A 7 -15.19 15.36 5.44
N GLU A 8 -14.63 14.74 4.39
CA GLU A 8 -15.03 13.39 3.94
C GLU A 8 -14.13 12.28 4.48
N VAL A 9 -12.98 12.64 5.06
CA VAL A 9 -11.99 11.70 5.63
C VAL A 9 -12.35 11.41 7.08
N ASN A 10 -12.74 10.17 7.37
CA ASN A 10 -12.99 9.71 8.73
C ASN A 10 -12.16 8.43 9.03
N ARG A 11 -12.09 8.05 10.30
CA ARG A 11 -11.33 6.86 10.76
C ARG A 11 -11.95 5.53 10.34
N GLU A 12 -13.18 5.54 9.84
CA GLU A 12 -13.84 4.34 9.30
C GLU A 12 -13.43 4.08 7.85
N LYS A 13 -13.06 5.15 7.12
CA LYS A 13 -12.65 5.10 5.72
C LYS A 13 -11.14 5.04 5.53
N VAL A 14 -10.36 5.50 6.50
CA VAL A 14 -8.89 5.58 6.41
C VAL A 14 -8.24 5.03 7.68
N SER A 15 -7.33 4.08 7.48
CA SER A 15 -6.43 3.54 8.49
C SER A 15 -4.97 3.92 8.16
N PRO A 16 -4.09 3.97 9.18
CA PRO A 16 -2.65 4.01 8.94
C PRO A 16 -2.21 2.75 8.18
N MET A 17 -1.36 2.93 7.17
CA MET A 17 -0.79 1.81 6.43
C MET A 17 0.21 1.04 7.30
N HIS A 18 0.16 -0.30 7.26
CA HIS A 18 1.11 -1.12 7.99
C HIS A 18 2.55 -0.98 7.45
N GLN A 19 3.55 -1.13 8.33
CA GLN A 19 4.97 -0.97 7.99
C GLN A 19 5.43 -1.88 6.84
N SER A 20 4.95 -3.12 6.78
CA SER A 20 5.29 -4.05 5.68
C SER A 20 4.80 -3.57 4.31
N SER A 21 3.69 -2.83 4.25
CA SER A 21 3.21 -2.22 3.01
C SER A 21 4.01 -0.96 2.65
N ILE A 22 4.63 -0.29 3.62
CA ILE A 22 5.51 0.89 3.40
C ILE A 22 6.86 0.44 2.85
N ASP A 23 7.50 -0.54 3.50
CA ASP A 23 8.85 -0.99 3.15
C ASP A 23 8.89 -1.85 1.87
N GLY A 24 7.75 -2.48 1.57
CA GLY A 24 7.62 -3.51 0.55
C GLY A 24 8.04 -4.87 1.09
N VAL A 25 7.54 -5.92 0.44
CA VAL A 25 7.83 -7.32 0.79
C VAL A 25 8.27 -8.12 -0.43
N GLU A 26 9.05 -9.16 -0.17
CA GLU A 26 9.46 -10.14 -1.18
C GLU A 26 8.33 -11.12 -1.51
N ASP A 27 7.80 -11.76 -0.47
CA ASP A 27 6.64 -12.63 -0.58
C ASP A 27 5.37 -11.85 -0.21
N MET A 28 4.49 -11.63 -1.17
CA MET A 28 3.25 -10.87 -0.96
C MET A 28 2.28 -11.54 0.00
N SER A 29 2.43 -12.84 0.29
CA SER A 29 1.65 -13.50 1.37
C SER A 29 2.00 -12.96 2.77
N THR A 30 3.13 -12.25 2.90
CA THR A 30 3.59 -11.64 4.17
C THR A 30 3.08 -10.22 4.40
N LEU A 31 2.29 -9.66 3.47
CA LEU A 31 1.61 -8.38 3.69
C LEU A 31 0.67 -8.49 4.90
N ALA A 32 0.73 -7.52 5.81
CA ALA A 32 -0.16 -7.48 6.97
C ALA A 32 -1.60 -7.18 6.55
N GLU A 33 -1.75 -6.37 5.49
CA GLU A 33 -3.01 -6.04 4.85
C GLU A 33 -2.99 -6.60 3.43
N LEU A 34 -3.51 -7.82 3.26
CA LEU A 34 -3.52 -8.51 1.96
C LEU A 34 -4.78 -8.15 1.15
N HIS A 35 -4.75 -7.00 0.50
CA HIS A 35 -5.78 -6.55 -0.43
C HIS A 35 -5.17 -6.03 -1.74
N GLU A 36 -6.00 -5.86 -2.78
CA GLU A 36 -5.55 -5.52 -4.13
C GLU A 36 -4.68 -4.26 -4.19
N ALA A 37 -5.07 -3.19 -3.48
CA ALA A 37 -4.28 -1.96 -3.45
C ALA A 37 -2.90 -2.14 -2.79
N ALA A 38 -2.76 -2.99 -1.78
CA ALA A 38 -1.48 -3.27 -1.14
C ALA A 38 -0.56 -4.11 -2.05
N ILE A 39 -1.14 -5.09 -2.77
CA ILE A 39 -0.44 -5.86 -3.80
C ILE A 39 0.09 -4.93 -4.90
N MET A 40 -0.77 -4.06 -5.42
CA MET A 40 -0.40 -3.10 -6.47
C MET A 40 0.65 -2.10 -6.00
N HIS A 41 0.55 -1.63 -4.77
CA HIS A 41 1.56 -0.75 -4.17
C HIS A 41 2.92 -1.46 -4.06
N ASN A 42 2.95 -2.71 -3.58
CA ASN A 42 4.18 -3.49 -3.49
C ASN A 42 4.81 -3.71 -4.88
N LEU A 43 4.03 -4.13 -5.87
CA LEU A 43 4.49 -4.29 -7.26
C LEU A 43 5.04 -2.99 -7.85
N HIS A 44 4.37 -1.86 -7.58
CA HIS A 44 4.84 -0.55 -8.02
C HIS A 44 6.19 -0.19 -7.41
N GLN A 45 6.38 -0.41 -6.11
CA GLN A 45 7.65 -0.18 -5.45
C GLN A 45 8.78 -1.08 -5.98
N ARG A 46 8.48 -2.36 -6.24
CA ARG A 46 9.44 -3.31 -6.82
C ARG A 46 9.87 -2.83 -8.21
N TYR A 47 8.91 -2.44 -9.05
CA TYR A 47 9.17 -1.89 -10.38
C TYR A 47 10.04 -0.62 -10.36
N GLN A 48 9.83 0.29 -9.40
CA GLN A 48 10.68 1.48 -9.24
C GLN A 48 12.14 1.18 -8.88
N LYS A 49 12.41 -0.03 -8.37
CA LYS A 49 13.74 -0.50 -7.96
C LYS A 49 14.33 -1.51 -8.97
N ASP A 50 13.78 -1.59 -10.18
CA ASP A 50 14.11 -2.61 -11.19
C ASP A 50 13.98 -4.07 -10.68
N ASN A 51 13.15 -4.29 -9.66
CA ASN A 51 12.81 -5.62 -9.16
C ASN A 51 11.48 -6.07 -9.78
N ILE A 52 11.52 -7.00 -10.74
CA ILE A 52 10.34 -7.38 -11.53
C ILE A 52 9.74 -8.74 -11.15
N TYR A 53 10.46 -9.52 -10.36
CA TYR A 53 9.93 -10.69 -9.66
C TYR A 53 9.51 -10.28 -8.28
#